data_AF-Q3ACN9-F1
#
_entry.id   AF-Q3ACN9-F1
#
_cell.length_a   1.000
_cell.length_b   1.000
_cell.length_c   1.000
_cell.angle_alpha   90.00
_cell.angle_beta   90.00
_cell.angle_gamma   90.00
#
_symmetry.space_group_name_H-M   'P 1'
#
loop_
_entity.id
_entity.type
_entity.pdbx_description
1 polymer ?
#
loop_
_entity_poly.entity_id
_entity_poly.type
_entity_poly.pdbx_seq_one_letter_code
_entity_poly.pdbx_strand_id
1 'polypeptide(L)' 'MLKVNDKELNFTGSIKELLDYLKLNQSSCAVLVNGEIIKRESWEEYLLKNDDYVEIVSFVGGG' A
#
# COMPACT_ATOMS: atom_id res chain seq x y z
N MET A 1 6.12 10.52 8.21
CA MET A 1 5.14 10.80 7.15
C MET A 1 5.34 9.76 6.07
N LEU A 2 4.29 9.20 5.49
CA LEU A 2 4.39 8.27 4.36
C LEU A 2 4.28 9.02 3.05
N LYS A 3 4.88 8.52 1.98
CA LYS A 3 4.60 8.97 0.62
C LYS A 3 3.86 7.86 -0.12
N VAL A 4 2.57 8.03 -0.39
CA VAL A 4 1.70 7.03 -1.04
C VAL A 4 1.29 7.55 -2.43
N ASN A 5 1.69 6.87 -3.51
CA ASN A 5 1.43 7.30 -4.91
C ASN A 5 1.69 8.81 -5.11
N ASP A 6 2.88 9.25 -4.70
CA ASP A 6 3.34 10.65 -4.76
C ASP A 6 2.62 11.67 -3.88
N LYS A 7 1.74 11.22 -2.98
CA LYS A 7 1.07 12.08 -1.99
C LYS A 7 1.59 11.81 -0.59
N GLU A 8 1.83 12.88 0.16
CA GLU A 8 2.17 12.77 1.57
C GLU A 8 0.93 12.38 2.38
N LEU A 9 1.09 11.41 3.26
CA LEU A 9 0.04 10.90 4.14
C LEU A 9 0.59 10.72 5.55
N ASN A 10 -0.07 11.33 6.54
CA ASN A 10 0.20 11.03 7.94
C ASN A 10 -0.62 9.82 8.35
N PHE A 11 0.00 8.65 8.34
CA PHE A 11 -0.64 7.37 8.65
C PHE A 11 0.34 6.45 9.38
N THR A 12 -0.19 5.68 10.32
CA THR A 12 0.51 4.64 11.07
C THR A 12 -0.35 3.39 11.03
N GLY A 13 0.25 2.26 10.69
CA GLY A 13 -0.45 0.99 10.60
C GLY A 13 0.22 0.03 9.63
N SER A 14 -0.42 -1.10 9.40
CA SER A 14 0.01 -2.07 8.40
C SER A 14 -0.40 -1.67 6.98
N ILE A 15 0.13 -2.38 5.98
CA ILE A 15 -0.31 -2.23 4.58
C ILE A 15 -1.81 -2.49 4.46
N LYS A 16 -2.32 -3.53 5.14
CA LYS A 16 -3.75 -3.87 5.12
C LYS A 16 -4.59 -2.70 5.66
N GLU A 17 -4.20 -2.14 6.80
CA GLU A 17 -4.90 -0.99 7.40
C GLU A 17 -4.84 0.25 6.50
N LEU A 18 -3.73 0.48 5.79
CA LEU A 18 -3.62 1.57 4.82
C LEU A 18 -4.61 1.39 3.67
N LEU A 19 -4.70 0.18 3.10
CA LEU A 19 -5.64 -0.11 2.02
C LEU A 19 -7.10 0.05 2.47
N ASP A 20 -7.41 -0.41 3.69
CA ASP A 20 -8.73 -0.25 4.31
C ASP A 20 -9.06 1.24 4.54
N TYR A 21 -8.09 2.03 5.04
CA TYR A 21 -8.21 3.47 5.22
C TYR A 21 -8.47 4.22 3.90
N LEU A 22 -7.77 3.82 2.83
CA LEU A 22 -7.95 4.37 1.48
C LEU A 22 -9.18 3.80 0.75
N LYS A 23 -9.91 2.87 1.37
CA LYS A 23 -11.10 2.19 0.82
C LYS A 23 -10.81 1.50 -0.52
N LEU A 24 -9.62 0.92 -0.65
CA LEU A 24 -9.18 0.22 -1.86
C LEU A 24 -9.56 -1.26 -1.78
N ASN A 25 -10.01 -1.82 -2.91
CA ASN A 25 -10.24 -3.24 -3.00
C ASN A 25 -8.89 -3.98 -3.08
N GLN A 26 -8.52 -4.58 -1.95
CA GLN A 26 -7.30 -5.36 -1.79
C GLN A 26 -7.11 -6.39 -2.90
N SER A 27 -8.17 -7.10 -3.31
CA SER A 27 -8.09 -8.17 -4.33
C SER A 27 -7.72 -7.67 -5.74
N SER A 28 -7.82 -6.37 -5.99
CA SER A 28 -7.57 -5.73 -7.28
C SER A 28 -6.31 -4.85 -7.32
N CYS A 29 -5.40 -5.01 -6.37
CA CYS A 29 -4.15 -4.24 -6.35
C CYS A 29 -2.92 -5.07 -5.98
N ALA A 30 -1.75 -4.49 -6.27
CA ALA A 30 -0.46 -4.86 -5.71
C ALA A 30 0.15 -3.64 -4.99
N VAL A 31 0.98 -3.90 -3.98
CA VAL A 31 1.62 -2.88 -3.16
C VAL A 31 3.13 -3.07 -3.23
N LEU A 32 3.85 -2.00 -3.51
CA LEU A 32 5.29 -1.91 -3.38
C LEU A 32 5.63 -0.97 -2.23
N VAL A 33 6.64 -1.33 -1.46
CA VAL A 33 7.23 -0.46 -0.44
C VAL A 33 8.69 -0.26 -0.79
N ASN A 34 9.09 0.98 -1.03
CA ASN A 34 10.44 1.37 -1.45
C ASN A 34 10.92 0.60 -2.70
N GLY A 35 10.02 0.36 -3.65
CA GLY A 35 10.30 -0.36 -4.90
C GLY A 35 10.26 -1.89 -4.79
N GLU A 36 10.03 -2.45 -3.61
CA GLU A 36 9.92 -3.90 -3.42
C GLU A 36 8.45 -4.33 -3.33
N ILE A 37 8.05 -5.33 -4.13
CA ILE A 37 6.69 -5.89 -4.09
C ILE A 37 6.51 -6.65 -2.77
N ILE A 38 5.52 -6.22 -1.97
CA ILE A 38 5.16 -6.91 -0.74
C ILE A 38 4.06 -7.93 -1.02
N LYS A 39 4.31 -9.18 -0.64
CA LYS A 39 3.35 -10.26 -0.82
C LYS A 39 2.10 -10.05 0.04
N ARG A 40 0.94 -10.45 -0.49
CA ARG A 40 -0.38 -10.19 0.09
C ARG A 40 -0.54 -10.80 1.48
N GLU A 41 0.00 -11.99 1.69
CA GLU A 41 0.03 -12.68 2.98
C GLU A 41 0.78 -11.91 4.06
N SER A 42 1.69 -11.00 3.68
CA SER A 42 2.44 -10.16 4.62
C SER A 42 1.76 -8.83 4.92
N TRP A 43 0.68 -8.45 4.23
CA TRP A 43 0.10 -7.10 4.33
C TRP A 43 -0.47 -6.77 5.71
N GLU A 44 -0.97 -7.77 6.44
CA GLU A 44 -1.51 -7.59 7.78
C GLU A 44 -0.41 -7.34 8.82
N GLU A 45 0.74 -8.01 8.67
CA GLU A 45 1.86 -7.95 9.62
C GLU A 45 2.92 -6.90 9.26
N TYR A 46 2.98 -6.46 8.00
CA TYR A 46 3.95 -5.47 7.54
C TYR A 46 3.57 -4.08 8.01
N LEU A 47 4.25 -3.59 9.04
CA LEU A 47 4.08 -2.24 9.59
C LEU A 47 4.82 -1.20 8.75
N LEU A 48 4.09 -0.20 8.26
CA LEU A 48 4.64 0.92 7.52
C LEU A 48 5.39 1.87 8.46
N LYS A 49 6.53 2.38 7.99
CA LYS A 49 7.42 3.27 8.74
C LYS A 49 7.40 4.66 8.16
N ASN A 50 7.75 5.64 8.98
CA ASN A 50 7.99 6.98 8.47
C ASN A 50 9.00 6.94 7.32
N ASP A 51 8.73 7.76 6.30
CA ASP A 51 9.52 7.94 5.08
C ASP A 51 9.48 6.77 4.09
N ASP A 52 8.66 5.72 4.35
CA ASP A 52 8.38 4.71 3.33
C ASP A 52 7.64 5.34 2.13
N TYR A 53 8.12 4.97 0.94
CA TYR A 53 7.44 5.24 -0.33
C TYR A 53 6.59 4.03 -0.71
N VAL A 54 5.27 4.20 -0.68
CA VAL A 54 4.30 3.15 -0.97
C VAL A 54 3.69 3.41 -2.33
N GLU A 55 3.82 2.44 -3.23
CA GLU A 55 3.17 2.45 -4.54
C GLU A 55 2.08 1.39 -4.57
N ILE A 56 0.84 1.83 -4.78
CA ILE A 56 -0.33 0.98 -4.90
C ILE A 56 -0.79 1.03 -6.35
N VAL A 57 -0.68 -0.10 -7.04
CA VAL A 57 -1.08 -0.25 -8.43
C VAL A 57 -2.34 -1.11 -8.51
N SER A 58 -3.37 -0.61 -9.18
CA SER A 58 -4.62 -1.34 -9.40
C SER A 58 -4.59 -2.05 -10.76
N PHE A 59 -5.11 -3.27 -10.80
CA PHE A 59 -5.36 -3.96 -12.07
C PHE A 59 -6.56 -3.30 -12.75
N VAL A 60 -6.31 -2.58 -13.85
CA VAL A 60 -7.37 -2.18 -14.77
C VAL A 60 -7.62 -3.35 -15.71
N GLY A 61 -8.82 -3.94 -15.64
CA GLY A 61 -9.21 -5.04 -16.53
C GLY A 61 -9.11 -4.56 -17.97
N GLY A 62 -8.13 -5.08 -18.72
CA GLY A 62 -7.91 -4.75 -20.12
C GLY A 62 -8.21 -5.96 -20.97
N GLY A 63 -9.43 -6.03 -21.52
CA GLY A 63 -9.86 -7.03 -22.50
C GLY A 63 -10.26 -8.37 -21.92
#